data_AF-A0A1M7KQA5-F1
#
_entry.id   AF-A0A1M7KQA5-F1
#
_cell.length_a   1.000
_cell.length_b   1.000
_cell.length_c   1.000
_cell.angle_alpha   90.00
_cell.angle_beta   90.00
_cell.angle_gamma   90.00
#
_symmetry.space_group_name_H-M   'P 1'
#
loop_
_entity.id
_entity.type
_entity.pdbx_description
1 polymer ?
#
loop_
_entity_poly.entity_id
_entity_poly.type
_entity_poly.pdbx_seq_one_letter_code
_entity_poly.pdbx_strand_id
1 'polypeptide(L)'
;MTNINGSLHSKVHNWIDVIGFRLNGSQTNKNNITTNHYFFETFNFFERAKNNDLKNSKFLCFDAYGESINVKSLLDLQTAFFENISQL
;
A
#
# COMPACT_ATOMS: atom_id res chain seq x y z
N MET A 1 -22.21 -0.28 14.57
CA MET A 1 -21.86 -1.40 13.67
C MET A 1 -21.03 -0.83 12.54
N THR A 2 -19.73 -1.07 12.53
CA THR A 2 -18.80 -0.62 11.48
C THR A 2 -19.02 -1.47 10.24
N ASN A 3 -19.36 -0.85 9.11
CA ASN A 3 -19.57 -1.52 7.82
C ASN A 3 -18.30 -2.30 7.41
N ILE A 4 -18.33 -3.63 7.53
CA ILE A 4 -17.19 -4.53 7.26
C ILE A 4 -16.88 -4.63 5.74
N ASN A 5 -17.75 -4.10 4.88
CA ASN A 5 -17.54 -3.98 3.43
C ASN A 5 -16.77 -2.71 3.01
N GLY A 6 -15.68 -2.39 3.72
CA GLY A 6 -14.73 -1.37 3.27
C GLY A 6 -14.05 -1.79 1.96
N SER A 7 -13.84 -0.82 1.06
CA SER A 7 -13.03 -1.04 -0.15
C SER A 7 -11.62 -1.53 0.19
N LEU A 8 -10.92 -2.19 -0.75
CA LEU A 8 -9.53 -2.59 -0.54
C LEU A 8 -8.68 -1.38 -0.12
N HIS A 9 -8.86 -0.24 -0.80
CA HIS A 9 -8.20 1.01 -0.44
C HIS A 9 -8.43 1.38 1.02
N SER A 10 -9.68 1.40 1.50
CA SER A 10 -9.98 1.74 2.90
C SER A 10 -9.32 0.76 3.88
N LYS A 11 -9.32 -0.54 3.57
CA LYS A 11 -8.70 -1.56 4.42
C LYS A 11 -7.18 -1.40 4.50
N VAL A 12 -6.54 -1.14 3.36
CA VAL A 12 -5.10 -0.87 3.27
C VAL A 12 -4.74 0.39 4.06
N HIS A 13 -5.42 1.51 3.78
CA HIS A 13 -5.13 2.79 4.43
C HIS A 13 -5.31 2.72 5.96
N ASN A 14 -6.42 2.15 6.42
CA ASN A 14 -6.63 1.94 7.86
C ASN A 14 -5.50 1.10 8.49
N TRP A 15 -5.00 0.08 7.78
CA TRP A 15 -3.96 -0.79 8.30
C TRP A 15 -2.59 -0.11 8.31
N ILE A 16 -2.17 0.54 7.22
CA ILE A 16 -0.89 1.25 7.17
C ILE A 16 -0.84 2.41 8.17
N ASP A 17 -1.97 3.08 8.43
CA ASP A 17 -2.11 4.12 9.45
C ASP A 17 -1.91 3.54 10.87
N VAL A 18 -2.51 2.38 11.16
CA VAL A 18 -2.36 1.68 12.45
C VAL A 18 -0.92 1.22 12.67
N ILE A 19 -0.25 0.72 11.64
CA ILE A 19 1.16 0.31 11.72
C ILE A 19 2.10 1.53 11.83
N GLY A 20 1.69 2.69 11.32
CA GLY A 20 2.47 3.92 11.39
C GLY A 20 3.33 4.18 10.15
N PHE A 21 2.90 3.69 8.99
CA PHE A 21 3.50 4.08 7.71
C PHE A 21 3.40 5.59 7.51
N ARG A 22 4.40 6.15 6.85
CA ARG A 22 4.45 7.58 6.52
C ARG A 22 4.42 7.75 5.01
N LEU A 23 3.71 8.78 4.55
CA LEU A 23 3.80 9.22 3.16
C LEU A 23 5.18 9.86 2.94
N ASN A 24 6.05 9.15 2.23
CA ASN A 24 7.39 9.62 1.88
C ASN A 24 7.37 10.58 0.68
N GLY A 25 6.44 10.37 -0.26
CA GLY A 25 6.26 11.27 -1.39
C GLY A 25 5.02 10.96 -2.21
N SER A 26 4.55 11.96 -2.95
CA SER A 26 3.45 11.83 -3.90
C SER A 26 3.83 12.51 -5.21
N GLN A 27 3.68 11.79 -6.32
CA GLN A 27 4.04 12.29 -7.65
C GLN A 27 2.90 12.02 -8.62
N THR A 28 2.46 13.07 -9.32
CA THR A 28 1.45 12.96 -10.38
C THR A 28 2.08 13.21 -11.73
N ASN A 29 1.87 12.29 -12.67
CA ASN A 29 2.39 12.44 -14.03
C ASN A 29 1.41 13.21 -14.96
N LYS A 30 1.86 13.53 -16.18
CA LYS A 30 1.04 14.22 -17.21
C LYS A 30 -0.23 13.46 -17.62
N ASN A 31 -0.31 12.16 -17.33
CA ASN A 31 -1.47 11.30 -17.61
C ASN A 31 -2.43 11.21 -16.41
N ASN A 32 -2.30 12.11 -15.43
CA ASN A 32 -3.06 12.14 -14.18
C ASN A 32 -2.97 10.84 -13.38
N ILE A 33 -1.84 10.15 -13.45
CA ILE A 33 -1.55 9.01 -12.59
C ILE A 33 -0.75 9.54 -11.40
N THR A 34 -1.39 9.51 -10.23
CA THR A 34 -0.75 9.82 -8.95
C THR A 34 -0.16 8.53 -8.38
N THR A 35 1.11 8.59 -8.02
CA THR A 35 1.81 7.53 -7.28
C THR A 35 2.16 8.05 -5.91
N ASN A 36 1.57 7.47 -4.88
CA ASN A 36 1.94 7.70 -3.50
C ASN A 36 2.94 6.63 -3.06
N HIS A 37 4.01 7.07 -2.40
CA HIS A 37 5.01 6.20 -1.79
C HIS A 37 4.91 6.32 -0.28
N TYR A 38 4.50 5.23 0.35
CA TYR A 38 4.47 5.05 1.78
C TYR A 38 5.65 4.20 2.25
N PHE A 39 6.07 4.44 3.47
CA PHE A 39 7.26 3.84 4.02
C PHE A 39 7.12 3.57 5.52
N PHE A 40 7.60 2.41 5.95
CA PHE A 40 7.79 2.06 7.36
C PHE A 40 9.16 1.40 7.53
N GLU A 41 10.07 2.05 8.24
CA GLU A 41 11.45 1.62 8.52
C GLU A 41 12.31 1.25 7.31
N THR A 42 12.08 0.12 6.67
CA THR A 42 12.73 -0.34 5.42
C THR A 42 11.72 -0.83 4.39
N PHE A 43 10.46 -1.02 4.79
CA PHE A 43 9.40 -1.55 3.97
C PHE A 43 8.80 -0.46 3.08
N ASN A 44 8.81 -0.72 1.76
CA ASN A 44 8.31 0.20 0.75
C ASN A 44 6.95 -0.21 0.25
N PHE A 45 6.00 0.74 0.25
CA PHE A 45 4.64 0.52 -0.21
C PHE A 45 4.21 1.60 -1.18
N PHE A 46 3.67 1.22 -2.33
CA PHE A 46 3.26 2.13 -3.39
C PHE A 46 1.79 1.98 -3.71
N GLU A 47 1.13 3.11 -3.87
CA GLU A 47 -0.25 3.22 -4.34
C GLU A 47 -0.27 4.02 -5.62
N ARG A 48 -1.01 3.56 -6.63
CA ARG A 48 -1.22 4.27 -7.88
C ARG A 48 -2.70 4.44 -8.16
N ALA A 49 -3.12 5.69 -8.37
CA ALA A 49 -4.48 6.05 -8.74
C ALA A 49 -4.46 6.89 -10.02
N LYS A 50 -5.39 6.62 -10.96
CA LYS A 50 -5.59 7.45 -12.15
C LYS A 50 -6.77 8.39 -11.90
N ASN A 51 -6.63 9.67 -12.23
CA ASN A 51 -7.67 10.68 -12.05
C ASN A 51 -8.23 10.70 -10.61
N ASN A 52 -7.38 10.43 -9.61
CA ASN A 52 -7.78 10.33 -8.19
C ASN A 52 -8.87 9.26 -7.92
N ASP A 53 -8.98 8.24 -8.77
CA ASP A 53 -9.90 7.12 -8.57
C ASP A 53 -9.36 6.15 -7.51
N LEU A 54 -9.75 6.41 -6.26
CA LEU A 54 -9.35 5.60 -5.10
C LEU A 54 -9.92 4.18 -5.16
N LYS A 55 -11.06 3.97 -5.84
CA LYS A 55 -11.72 2.65 -5.93
C LYS A 55 -10.92 1.68 -6.79
N ASN A 56 -10.29 2.18 -7.85
CA ASN A 56 -9.47 1.41 -8.78
C ASN A 56 -7.96 1.60 -8.53
N SER A 57 -7.59 2.07 -7.33
CA SER A 57 -6.20 2.21 -6.94
C SER A 57 -5.50 0.86 -6.92
N LYS A 58 -4.27 0.85 -7.45
CA LYS A 58 -3.42 -0.32 -7.49
C LYS A 58 -2.33 -0.18 -6.44
N PHE A 59 -2.08 -1.26 -5.73
CA PHE A 59 -1.12 -1.31 -4.64
C PHE A 59 0.01 -2.26 -4.97
N LEU A 60 1.23 -1.87 -4.62
CA LEU A 60 2.47 -2.61 -4.88
C LEU A 60 3.37 -2.54 -3.64
N CYS A 61 3.90 -3.67 -3.22
CA CYS A 61 4.95 -3.75 -2.20
C CYS A 61 6.07 -4.67 -2.69
N PHE A 62 7.06 -4.90 -1.83
CA PHE A 62 8.17 -5.80 -2.09
C PHE A 62 8.25 -6.84 -0.98
N ASP A 63 8.53 -8.09 -1.34
CA ASP A 63 8.86 -9.10 -0.34
C ASP A 63 10.28 -8.90 0.21
N ALA A 64 10.68 -9.78 1.12
CA ALA A 64 11.99 -9.72 1.77
C ALA A 64 13.17 -9.97 0.81
N TYR A 65 12.91 -10.50 -0.39
CA TYR A 65 13.89 -10.74 -1.43
C TYR A 65 13.94 -9.60 -2.47
N GLY A 66 13.08 -8.59 -2.32
CA GLY A 66 12.97 -7.47 -3.25
C GLY A 66 12.13 -7.76 -4.48
N GLU A 67 11.38 -8.87 -4.51
CA GLU A 67 10.43 -9.15 -5.58
C GLU A 67 9.15 -8.33 -5.41
N SER A 68 8.63 -7.81 -6.52
CA SER A 68 7.46 -6.94 -6.49
C SER A 68 6.17 -7.75 -6.34
N ILE A 69 5.37 -7.43 -5.32
CA ILE A 69 4.07 -8.05 -5.05
C ILE A 69 2.95 -7.05 -5.36
N ASN A 70 2.05 -7.43 -6.27
CA ASN A 70 0.79 -6.72 -6.48
C ASN A 70 -0.18 -7.06 -5.35
N VAL A 71 -0.54 -6.07 -4.54
CA VAL A 71 -1.45 -6.23 -3.41
C VAL A 71 -2.90 -6.24 -3.93
N LYS A 72 -3.51 -7.42 -3.95
CA LYS A 72 -4.91 -7.66 -4.36
C LYS A 72 -5.83 -7.82 -3.14
N SER A 73 -5.25 -8.12 -1.98
CA SER A 73 -5.95 -8.25 -0.71
C SER A 73 -5.15 -7.61 0.43
N LEU A 74 -5.80 -7.29 1.56
CA LEU A 74 -5.08 -6.83 2.75
C LEU A 74 -4.09 -7.89 3.27
N LEU A 75 -4.42 -9.18 3.10
CA LEU A 75 -3.56 -10.28 3.52
C LEU A 75 -2.23 -10.27 2.75
N ASP A 76 -2.24 -9.95 1.45
CA ASP A 76 -1.02 -9.91 0.64
C ASP A 76 -0.01 -8.90 1.22
N LEU A 77 -0.50 -7.72 1.61
CA LEU A 77 0.31 -6.67 2.24
C LEU A 77 0.81 -7.09 3.62
N GLN A 78 -0.06 -7.68 4.43
CA GLN A 78 0.28 -8.14 5.78
C GLN A 78 1.34 -9.23 5.75
N THR A 79 1.17 -10.24 4.89
CA THR A 79 2.15 -11.32 4.72
C THR A 79 3.50 -10.77 4.29
N ALA A 80 3.53 -9.95 3.23
CA ALA A 80 4.78 -9.35 2.75
C ALA A 80 5.48 -8.52 3.86
N PHE A 81 4.71 -7.73 4.61
CA PHE A 81 5.25 -6.93 5.71
C PHE A 81 5.83 -7.78 6.84
N PHE A 82 5.10 -8.79 7.32
CA PHE A 82 5.57 -9.63 8.42
C PHE A 82 6.74 -10.53 7.99
N GLU A 83 6.78 -10.98 6.74
CA GLU A 83 7.94 -11.69 6.19
C GLU A 83 9.19 -10.80 6.19
N ASN A 84 9.08 -9.54 5.80
CA ASN A 84 10.19 -8.57 5.84
C ASN A 84 10.66 -8.30 7.28
N ILE A 85 9.76 -8.17 8.25
CA ILE A 85 10.15 -7.90 9.64
C ILE A 85 10.69 -9.14 10.34
N SER A 86 10.20 -10.34 10.01
CA SER A 86 10.71 -11.58 10.61
C SER A 86 12.18 -11.88 10.29
N GLN A 87 12.79 -11.16 9.34
CA GLN A 87 14.20 -11.26 8.99
C GLN A 87 15.09 -10.22 9.71
N LEU A 88 14.51 -9.27 10.45
CA LEU A 88 15.23 -8.33 11.33
C LEU A 88 15.59 -9.00 12.66
#